data_AF-A0A8K0J8U3-F1
#
_entry.id   AF-A0A8K0J8U3-F1
#
_cell.length_a   1.000
_cell.length_b   1.000
_cell.length_c   1.000
_cell.angle_alpha   90.00
_cell.angle_beta   90.00
_cell.angle_gamma   90.00
#
_symmetry.space_group_name_H-M   'P 1'
#
loop_
_entity.id
_entity.type
_entity.pdbx_description
1 polymer ?
#
loop_
_entity_poly.entity_id
_entity_poly.type
_entity_poly.pdbx_seq_one_letter_code
_entity_poly.pdbx_strand_id
1 'polypeptide(L)'
;MGEIYSGASLTLIIAAEDDALHGIAGLSTPREHQLSLRLNNALYTTSLVRPDLEVASSKWASRAWTLEEGLLSHRRLIFTPSQVYFQCRALHCYESLSLPLRLAPDWQLGRVFPAGGDAHPAQAGRIKRLIEAYMCRDLTNHDERLDAIKALLREYGRADGLAVPYFLGLPLFHSHGLVTTGVVSETDRLAASLGWIVCDGKSTAANTANTANTVDAAATTVATTLEAPSEPCCSRTTTSFPSWTWLAWRLRRKKTTPTPDNLCFTFNLVGDTSPVLHGVSAAPRMEISVGFTDDATVLSWEIDGDAISGKPTEAISFLRLETYCFGLTAFVDTTCPPTAAAAVWSCLGTHNRRLVQDMVRTALPRAELSPPVLAADRPPDEPAELAKHEMPLLGVLVSGRNWKGGDSPCQVTVLICGHSTWEDGRWVRLGALALECEALCVESGGDGVMRGVKTGDEERTPRDLPVRRREVYLY
;
A
#
# COMPACT_ATOMS: atom_id res chain seq x y z
N MET A 1 10.36 0.09 -21.34
CA MET A 1 8.99 0.50 -21.74
C MET A 1 8.77 2.00 -21.58
N GLY A 2 8.96 2.60 -20.41
CA GLY A 2 8.66 4.03 -20.23
C GLY A 2 9.31 5.03 -21.20
N GLU A 3 10.55 4.84 -21.65
CA GLU A 3 11.17 5.71 -22.66
C GLU A 3 10.36 5.77 -23.97
N ILE A 4 9.79 4.63 -24.38
CA ILE A 4 8.95 4.53 -25.59
C ILE A 4 7.70 5.40 -25.43
N TYR A 5 7.00 5.31 -24.29
CA TYR A 5 5.78 6.10 -24.07
C TYR A 5 6.07 7.59 -23.86
N SER A 6 7.14 7.92 -23.15
CA SER A 6 7.57 9.32 -22.99
C SER A 6 8.04 9.95 -24.32
N GLY A 7 8.61 9.17 -25.23
CA GLY A 7 9.05 9.61 -26.56
C GLY A 7 7.98 9.49 -27.66
N ALA A 8 6.85 8.84 -27.39
CA ALA A 8 5.82 8.60 -28.39
C ALA A 8 5.15 9.90 -28.84
N SER A 9 5.01 10.07 -30.15
CA SER A 9 4.27 11.20 -30.72
C SER A 9 2.77 11.12 -30.38
N LEU A 10 2.24 9.91 -30.32
CA LEU A 10 0.88 9.56 -29.95
C LEU A 10 0.85 8.11 -29.45
N THR A 11 0.17 7.87 -28.34
CA THR A 11 -0.11 6.52 -27.83
C THR A 11 -1.57 6.17 -28.08
N LEU A 12 -1.80 5.01 -28.72
CA LEU A 12 -3.14 4.47 -28.93
C LEU A 12 -3.48 3.55 -27.76
N ILE A 13 -4.61 3.80 -27.11
CA ILE A 13 -5.10 2.99 -25.98
C ILE A 13 -6.44 2.41 -26.37
N ILE A 14 -6.59 1.09 -26.26
CA ILE A 14 -7.86 0.40 -26.46
C ILE A 14 -8.42 0.10 -25.07
N ALA A 15 -9.35 0.93 -24.61
CA ALA A 15 -10.02 0.79 -23.33
C ALA A 15 -11.31 -0.03 -23.50
N ALA A 16 -11.16 -1.24 -24.04
CA ALA A 16 -12.25 -2.18 -24.25
C ALA A 16 -12.11 -3.41 -23.32
N GLU A 17 -13.06 -4.33 -23.41
CA GLU A 17 -12.99 -5.63 -22.75
C GLU A 17 -11.87 -6.51 -23.34
N ASP A 18 -11.54 -7.61 -22.63
CA ASP A 18 -10.34 -8.44 -22.81
C ASP A 18 -10.28 -9.24 -24.13
N ASP A 19 -11.21 -9.01 -25.06
CA ASP A 19 -11.36 -9.88 -26.20
C ASP A 19 -10.67 -9.29 -27.43
N ALA A 20 -9.41 -9.69 -27.63
CA ALA A 20 -8.62 -9.39 -28.83
C ALA A 20 -9.33 -9.78 -30.14
N LEU A 21 -10.40 -10.57 -30.07
CA LEU A 21 -11.21 -11.04 -31.20
C LEU A 21 -12.42 -10.15 -31.52
N HIS A 22 -12.85 -9.25 -30.61
CA HIS A 22 -14.10 -8.48 -30.79
C HIS A 22 -13.94 -7.16 -31.56
N GLY A 23 -12.73 -6.86 -32.05
CA GLY A 23 -12.49 -5.65 -32.83
C GLY A 23 -12.62 -4.35 -32.03
N ILE A 24 -12.31 -3.22 -32.65
CA ILE A 24 -12.37 -1.89 -32.02
C ILE A 24 -13.67 -1.20 -32.40
N ALA A 25 -14.43 -0.76 -31.38
CA ALA A 25 -15.70 -0.07 -31.54
C ALA A 25 -15.54 1.25 -32.33
N GLY A 26 -16.33 1.39 -33.40
CA GLY A 26 -16.27 2.49 -34.37
C GLY A 26 -15.21 2.34 -35.45
N LEU A 27 -14.42 1.27 -35.44
CA LEU A 27 -13.46 0.94 -36.50
C LEU A 27 -13.82 -0.37 -37.20
N SER A 28 -13.78 -1.49 -36.48
CA SER A 28 -14.09 -2.83 -37.03
C SER A 28 -15.44 -3.35 -36.57
N THR A 29 -16.00 -2.80 -35.49
CA THR A 29 -17.36 -3.09 -35.01
C THR A 29 -18.16 -1.80 -34.88
N PRO A 30 -19.47 -1.79 -35.17
CA PRO A 30 -20.30 -0.60 -35.00
C PRO A 30 -20.47 -0.26 -33.51
N ARG A 31 -20.58 1.04 -33.20
CA ARG A 31 -20.93 1.50 -31.84
C ARG A 31 -22.44 1.50 -31.63
N GLU A 32 -22.85 1.54 -30.36
CA GLU A 32 -24.26 1.78 -30.03
C GLU A 32 -24.73 3.14 -30.56
N HIS A 33 -26.00 3.18 -30.99
CA HIS A 33 -26.58 4.40 -31.51
C HIS A 33 -26.82 5.42 -30.39
N GLN A 34 -26.37 6.65 -30.62
CA GLN A 34 -26.63 7.76 -29.73
C GLN A 34 -28.11 8.15 -29.75
N LEU A 35 -28.73 8.19 -28.58
CA LEU A 35 -30.14 8.56 -28.45
C LEU A 35 -30.34 10.00 -28.89
N SER A 36 -31.28 10.19 -29.82
CA SER A 36 -31.63 11.50 -30.35
C SER A 36 -33.14 11.70 -30.39
N LEU A 37 -33.58 12.88 -29.98
CA LEU A 37 -34.96 13.33 -29.97
C LEU A 37 -35.11 14.52 -30.92
N ARG A 38 -35.96 14.39 -31.93
CA ARG A 38 -36.31 15.49 -32.83
C ARG A 38 -37.56 16.19 -32.33
N LEU A 39 -37.44 17.47 -31.98
CA LEU A 39 -38.56 18.33 -31.58
C LEU A 39 -38.62 19.54 -32.50
N ASN A 40 -39.74 19.74 -33.18
CA ASN A 40 -39.95 20.81 -34.15
C ASN A 40 -38.79 20.89 -35.18
N ASN A 41 -38.02 21.97 -35.14
CA ASN A 41 -36.88 22.29 -35.99
C ASN A 41 -35.50 22.03 -35.34
N ALA A 42 -35.45 21.32 -34.21
CA ALA A 42 -34.21 21.00 -33.51
C ALA A 42 -34.03 19.49 -33.30
N LEU A 43 -32.78 19.04 -33.37
CA LEU A 43 -32.35 17.69 -33.01
C LEU A 43 -31.57 17.76 -31.71
N TYR A 44 -32.08 17.10 -30.67
CA TYR A 44 -31.41 16.96 -29.39
C TYR A 44 -30.78 15.58 -29.34
N THR A 45 -29.51 15.49 -28.96
CA THR A 45 -28.78 14.23 -28.90
C THR A 45 -28.11 14.11 -27.54
N THR A 46 -28.20 12.94 -26.90
CA THR A 46 -27.62 12.71 -25.57
C THR A 46 -26.10 12.73 -25.64
N SER A 47 -25.40 13.29 -24.66
CA SER A 47 -23.94 13.05 -24.56
C SER A 47 -23.64 11.55 -24.40
N LEU A 48 -22.49 11.11 -24.90
CA LEU A 48 -22.01 9.74 -24.71
C LEU A 48 -21.47 9.53 -23.29
N VAL A 49 -21.21 8.27 -22.94
CA VAL A 49 -20.66 7.90 -21.63
C VAL A 49 -19.33 8.62 -21.42
N ARG A 50 -19.11 9.07 -20.18
CA ARG A 50 -17.88 9.79 -19.85
C ARG A 50 -16.65 8.87 -19.96
N PRO A 51 -15.57 9.32 -20.63
CA PRO A 51 -14.36 8.52 -20.82
C PRO A 51 -13.69 8.06 -19.52
N ASP A 52 -13.72 8.86 -18.46
CA ASP A 52 -13.15 8.46 -17.16
C ASP A 52 -13.82 7.22 -16.58
N LEU A 53 -15.13 7.10 -16.72
CA LEU A 53 -15.89 5.93 -16.25
C LEU A 53 -15.63 4.70 -17.11
N GLU A 54 -15.68 4.84 -18.45
CA GLU A 54 -15.43 3.71 -19.36
C GLU A 54 -13.99 3.21 -19.30
N VAL A 55 -13.02 4.12 -19.20
CA VAL A 55 -11.63 3.72 -19.07
C VAL A 55 -11.40 3.04 -17.72
N ALA A 56 -11.95 3.58 -16.63
CA ALA A 56 -11.79 2.98 -15.30
C ALA A 56 -12.37 1.56 -15.20
N SER A 57 -13.46 1.26 -15.92
CA SER A 57 -14.07 -0.08 -15.97
C SER A 57 -13.42 -1.02 -16.99
N SER A 58 -12.59 -0.51 -17.90
CA SER A 58 -11.96 -1.31 -18.95
C SER A 58 -10.96 -2.33 -18.42
N LYS A 59 -10.75 -3.40 -19.21
CA LYS A 59 -9.70 -4.37 -18.91
C LYS A 59 -8.31 -3.74 -18.96
N TRP A 60 -8.10 -2.77 -19.86
CA TRP A 60 -6.85 -2.03 -19.94
C TRP A 60 -6.49 -1.37 -18.60
N ALA A 61 -7.44 -0.73 -17.91
CA ALA A 61 -7.19 -0.10 -16.62
C ALA A 61 -6.99 -1.11 -15.47
N SER A 62 -7.35 -2.38 -15.66
CA SER A 62 -7.16 -3.44 -14.66
C SER A 62 -5.71 -3.93 -14.59
N ARG A 63 -4.90 -3.75 -15.63
CA ARG A 63 -3.53 -4.30 -15.74
C ARG A 63 -2.49 -3.33 -15.16
N ALA A 64 -1.52 -3.82 -14.39
CA ALA A 64 -0.59 -2.95 -13.66
C ALA A 64 0.37 -2.19 -14.59
N TRP A 65 0.91 -2.87 -15.61
CA TRP A 65 1.85 -2.29 -16.59
C TRP A 65 1.24 -1.16 -17.43
N THR A 66 -0.10 -1.06 -17.53
CA THR A 66 -0.75 0.00 -18.30
C THR A 66 -0.68 1.37 -17.61
N LEU A 67 -0.23 1.44 -16.35
CA LEU A 67 0.10 2.70 -15.70
C LEU A 67 1.22 3.44 -16.43
N GLU A 68 2.26 2.74 -16.89
CA GLU A 68 3.34 3.38 -17.66
C GLU A 68 2.81 3.90 -19.00
N GLU A 69 2.01 3.10 -19.70
CA GLU A 69 1.39 3.47 -20.98
C GLU A 69 0.55 4.73 -20.84
N GLY A 70 -0.30 4.76 -19.80
CA GLY A 70 -1.14 5.88 -19.46
C GLY A 70 -0.30 7.07 -19.04
N LEU A 71 0.34 7.03 -17.89
CA LEU A 71 0.87 8.23 -17.24
C LEU A 71 2.09 8.86 -17.97
N LEU A 72 2.94 8.07 -18.62
CA LEU A 72 4.13 8.60 -19.31
C LEU A 72 3.84 9.20 -20.69
N SER A 73 2.75 8.78 -21.35
CA SER A 73 2.41 9.26 -22.70
C SER A 73 2.05 10.75 -22.72
N HIS A 74 2.64 11.54 -23.63
CA HIS A 74 2.33 12.98 -23.72
C HIS A 74 0.98 13.26 -24.41
N ARG A 75 0.62 12.42 -25.37
CA ARG A 75 -0.61 12.51 -26.17
C ARG A 75 -1.20 11.12 -26.31
N ARG A 76 -2.51 11.00 -26.07
CA ARG A 76 -3.21 9.73 -26.02
C ARG A 76 -4.47 9.82 -26.85
N LEU A 77 -4.69 8.82 -27.69
CA LEU A 77 -5.96 8.60 -28.35
C LEU A 77 -6.55 7.30 -27.79
N ILE A 78 -7.63 7.43 -27.04
CA ILE A 78 -8.26 6.34 -26.32
C ILE A 78 -9.52 5.94 -27.06
N PHE A 79 -9.59 4.67 -27.44
CA PHE A 79 -10.79 4.06 -28.01
C PHE A 79 -11.57 3.42 -26.88
N THR A 80 -12.72 3.99 -26.55
CA THR A 80 -13.69 3.41 -25.62
C THR A 80 -14.83 2.75 -26.41
N PRO A 81 -15.71 1.96 -25.76
CA PRO A 81 -16.88 1.39 -26.44
C PRO A 81 -17.79 2.47 -27.04
N SER A 82 -17.98 3.59 -26.33
CA SER A 82 -18.86 4.68 -26.78
C SER A 82 -18.21 5.64 -27.77
N GLN A 83 -16.92 5.98 -27.61
CA GLN A 83 -16.30 7.06 -28.38
C GLN A 83 -14.77 6.99 -28.42
N VAL A 84 -14.18 7.83 -29.26
CA VAL A 84 -12.76 8.17 -29.22
C VAL A 84 -12.56 9.40 -28.33
N TYR A 85 -11.61 9.29 -27.40
CA TYR A 85 -11.24 10.35 -26.49
C TYR A 85 -9.77 10.73 -26.69
N PHE A 86 -9.49 12.02 -26.90
CA PHE A 86 -8.13 12.52 -26.98
C PHE A 86 -7.74 13.22 -25.69
N GLN A 87 -6.56 12.91 -25.15
CA GLN A 87 -6.00 13.65 -24.03
C GLN A 87 -4.50 13.89 -24.20
N CYS A 88 -4.08 15.13 -23.99
CA CYS A 88 -2.68 15.50 -23.79
C CYS A 88 -2.48 16.15 -22.42
N ARG A 89 -1.26 16.63 -22.15
CA ARG A 89 -0.95 17.32 -20.89
C ARG A 89 -1.72 18.64 -20.71
N ALA A 90 -2.11 19.32 -21.78
CA ALA A 90 -2.80 20.61 -21.68
C ALA A 90 -4.34 20.47 -21.72
N LEU A 91 -4.86 19.66 -22.63
CA LEU A 91 -6.28 19.61 -22.94
C LEU A 91 -6.77 18.18 -23.16
N HIS A 92 -8.08 18.05 -23.28
CA HIS A 92 -8.75 16.81 -23.67
C HIS A 92 -9.99 17.12 -24.48
N CYS A 93 -10.36 16.19 -25.37
CA CYS A 93 -11.46 16.33 -26.33
C CYS A 93 -12.29 15.06 -26.34
N TYR A 94 -13.59 15.25 -26.44
CA TYR A 94 -14.58 14.19 -26.67
C TYR A 94 -14.88 14.15 -28.16
N GLU A 95 -15.08 12.97 -28.73
CA GLU A 95 -15.63 12.85 -30.09
C GLU A 95 -17.03 13.44 -30.19
N SER A 96 -17.86 13.27 -29.15
CA SER A 96 -19.26 13.68 -29.15
C SER A 96 -19.52 15.16 -28.83
N LEU A 97 -18.53 15.91 -28.34
CA LEU A 97 -18.70 17.29 -27.89
C LEU A 97 -17.69 18.22 -28.56
N SER A 98 -18.20 19.19 -29.32
CA SER A 98 -17.40 20.29 -29.86
C SER A 98 -17.46 21.49 -28.89
N LEU A 99 -16.65 21.44 -27.85
CA LEU A 99 -16.44 22.56 -26.94
C LEU A 99 -15.30 23.45 -27.46
N PRO A 100 -15.47 24.77 -27.56
CA PRO A 100 -14.35 25.67 -27.85
C PRO A 100 -13.40 25.68 -26.64
N LEU A 101 -12.41 24.80 -26.63
CA LEU A 101 -11.53 24.58 -25.46
C LEU A 101 -10.79 25.84 -24.98
N ARG A 102 -10.64 26.85 -25.84
CA ARG A 102 -10.11 28.17 -25.47
C ARG A 102 -11.01 28.93 -24.49
N LEU A 103 -12.33 28.68 -24.53
CA LEU A 103 -13.33 29.36 -23.71
C LEU A 103 -13.57 28.65 -22.37
N ALA A 104 -13.07 27.42 -22.20
CA ALA A 104 -13.22 26.63 -20.98
C ALA A 104 -11.92 25.84 -20.68
N PRO A 105 -10.79 26.53 -20.40
CA PRO A 105 -9.51 25.87 -20.12
C PRO A 105 -9.58 24.96 -18.88
N ASP A 106 -10.48 25.27 -17.94
CA ASP A 106 -10.67 24.52 -16.69
C ASP A 106 -11.67 23.36 -16.81
N TRP A 107 -12.12 23.03 -18.02
CA TRP A 107 -13.02 21.89 -18.21
C TRP A 107 -12.33 20.57 -17.88
N GLN A 108 -12.71 19.93 -16.77
CA GLN A 108 -12.14 18.66 -16.29
C GLN A 108 -13.12 17.48 -16.37
N LEU A 109 -14.39 17.72 -16.72
CA LEU A 109 -15.41 16.68 -16.71
C LEU A 109 -14.98 15.50 -17.58
N GLY A 110 -14.98 14.30 -17.02
CA GLY A 110 -14.58 13.03 -17.64
C GLY A 110 -13.15 12.94 -18.17
N ARG A 111 -12.24 13.74 -17.61
CA ARG A 111 -10.81 13.59 -17.86
C ARG A 111 -10.29 12.28 -17.25
N VAL A 112 -9.53 11.52 -18.04
CA VAL A 112 -9.02 10.19 -17.65
C VAL A 112 -7.72 10.27 -16.85
N PHE A 113 -6.77 11.10 -17.30
CA PHE A 113 -5.45 11.25 -16.66
C PHE A 113 -5.29 12.65 -16.02
N PRO A 114 -4.37 12.87 -15.07
CA PRO A 114 -4.13 14.19 -14.51
C PRO A 114 -3.81 15.26 -15.56
N ALA A 115 -4.26 16.50 -15.34
CA ALA A 115 -4.01 17.66 -16.21
C ALA A 115 -2.64 18.30 -15.92
N GLY A 116 -2.11 19.08 -16.86
CA GLY A 116 -0.86 19.82 -16.67
C GLY A 116 0.36 18.91 -16.50
N GLY A 117 1.49 19.52 -16.17
CA GLY A 117 2.65 18.80 -15.69
C GLY A 117 2.38 18.05 -14.38
N ASP A 118 1.15 17.79 -13.92
CA ASP A 118 0.83 17.14 -12.65
C ASP A 118 1.13 15.64 -12.55
N ALA A 119 1.78 15.07 -13.58
CA ALA A 119 2.67 13.94 -13.37
C ALA A 119 3.95 14.35 -12.58
N HIS A 120 4.16 15.65 -12.33
CA HIS A 120 5.31 16.22 -11.67
C HIS A 120 5.30 15.85 -10.18
N PRO A 121 6.43 15.38 -9.65
CA PRO A 121 6.61 14.86 -8.28
C PRO A 121 6.49 15.88 -7.14
N ALA A 122 6.04 17.10 -7.39
CA ALA A 122 6.11 18.20 -6.42
C ALA A 122 5.16 18.07 -5.21
N GLN A 123 4.48 16.93 -5.03
CA GLN A 123 3.64 16.65 -3.86
C GLN A 123 3.87 15.21 -3.38
N ALA A 124 4.34 15.04 -2.14
CA ALA A 124 4.71 13.73 -1.59
C ALA A 124 3.55 12.72 -1.53
N GLY A 125 2.30 13.19 -1.51
CA GLY A 125 1.11 12.33 -1.56
C GLY A 125 0.87 11.63 -2.90
N ARG A 126 1.51 12.07 -4.00
CA ARG A 126 1.27 11.51 -5.34
C ARG A 126 1.90 10.14 -5.55
N ILE A 127 3.13 9.93 -5.07
CA ILE A 127 3.78 8.61 -5.18
C ILE A 127 3.04 7.53 -4.38
N LYS A 128 2.45 7.92 -3.23
CA LYS A 128 1.57 7.05 -2.45
C LYS A 128 0.36 6.61 -3.27
N ARG A 129 -0.38 7.57 -3.86
CA ARG A 129 -1.54 7.26 -4.73
C ARG A 129 -1.16 6.45 -5.95
N LEU A 130 0.05 6.65 -6.50
CA LEU A 130 0.57 5.86 -7.62
C LEU A 130 0.76 4.40 -7.20
N ILE A 131 1.42 4.14 -6.07
CA ILE A 131 1.66 2.79 -5.55
C ILE A 131 0.32 2.14 -5.18
N GLU A 132 -0.60 2.87 -4.54
CA GLU A 132 -1.96 2.41 -4.25
C GLU A 132 -2.70 1.98 -5.54
N ALA A 133 -2.71 2.82 -6.57
CA ALA A 133 -3.34 2.53 -7.84
C ALA A 133 -2.68 1.33 -8.55
N TYR A 134 -1.36 1.20 -8.46
CA TYR A 134 -0.60 0.07 -9.01
C TYR A 134 -0.93 -1.23 -8.29
N MET A 135 -0.94 -1.22 -6.95
CA MET A 135 -1.17 -2.41 -6.13
C MET A 135 -2.61 -2.95 -6.22
N CYS A 136 -3.55 -2.11 -6.65
CA CYS A 136 -4.92 -2.50 -6.96
C CYS A 136 -5.10 -3.13 -8.36
N ARG A 137 -4.04 -3.19 -9.18
CA ARG A 137 -4.10 -3.73 -10.54
C ARG A 137 -3.54 -5.15 -10.61
N ASP A 138 -3.98 -5.87 -11.63
CA ASP A 138 -3.58 -7.24 -11.91
C ASP A 138 -2.22 -7.28 -12.61
N LEU A 139 -1.39 -8.25 -12.22
CA LEU A 139 -0.15 -8.63 -12.90
C LEU A 139 -0.26 -10.09 -13.35
N THR A 140 0.18 -10.35 -14.58
CA THR A 140 0.29 -11.71 -15.12
C THR A 140 1.54 -12.40 -14.58
N ASN A 141 2.68 -11.70 -14.59
CA ASN A 141 3.93 -12.15 -13.97
C ASN A 141 4.24 -11.27 -12.76
N HIS A 142 4.32 -11.87 -11.58
CA HIS A 142 4.61 -11.12 -10.35
C HIS A 142 6.11 -10.88 -10.14
N ASP A 143 6.99 -11.57 -10.88
CA ASP A 143 8.44 -11.38 -10.80
C ASP A 143 8.85 -10.06 -11.49
N GLU A 144 8.11 -9.65 -12.52
CA GLU A 144 8.30 -8.40 -13.26
C GLU A 144 7.62 -7.20 -12.59
N ARG A 145 7.16 -7.34 -11.34
CA ARG A 145 6.39 -6.31 -10.66
C ARG A 145 7.15 -4.98 -10.59
N LEU A 146 8.42 -5.00 -10.17
CA LEU A 146 9.21 -3.78 -10.15
C LEU A 146 9.38 -3.18 -11.55
N ASP A 147 9.64 -4.01 -12.56
CA ASP A 147 9.85 -3.54 -13.94
C ASP A 147 8.60 -2.89 -14.54
N ALA A 148 7.40 -3.33 -14.15
CA ALA A 148 6.12 -2.78 -14.60
C ALA A 148 5.77 -1.37 -14.05
N ILE A 149 6.54 -0.85 -13.08
CA ILE A 149 6.37 0.51 -12.53
C ILE A 149 7.67 1.32 -12.53
N LYS A 150 8.79 0.70 -12.89
CA LYS A 150 10.15 1.23 -12.74
C LYS A 150 10.33 2.56 -13.45
N ALA A 151 9.76 2.74 -14.63
CA ALA A 151 9.93 3.98 -15.38
C ALA A 151 9.19 5.14 -14.71
N LEU A 152 8.01 4.87 -14.13
CA LEU A 152 7.28 5.87 -13.34
C LEU A 152 8.08 6.24 -12.09
N LEU A 153 8.61 5.27 -11.34
CA LEU A 153 9.45 5.57 -10.17
C LEU A 153 10.69 6.39 -10.53
N ARG A 154 11.31 6.13 -11.69
CA ARG A 154 12.44 6.93 -12.21
C ARG A 154 12.07 8.36 -12.57
N GLU A 155 10.89 8.60 -13.13
CA GLU A 155 10.42 9.98 -13.34
C GLU A 155 10.26 10.72 -12.01
N TYR A 156 9.75 10.05 -10.97
CA TYR A 156 9.66 10.62 -9.63
C TYR A 156 11.04 10.94 -9.03
N GLY A 157 12.05 10.11 -9.29
CA GLY A 157 13.43 10.34 -8.86
C GLY A 157 14.17 11.47 -9.60
N ARG A 158 13.65 11.95 -10.74
CA ARG A 158 14.26 13.01 -11.56
C ARG A 158 13.57 14.38 -11.44
N ALA A 159 12.59 14.49 -10.56
CA ALA A 159 11.87 15.74 -10.33
C ALA A 159 12.78 16.86 -9.82
N ASP A 160 12.66 18.04 -10.40
CA ASP A 160 13.28 19.24 -9.82
C ASP A 160 12.61 19.57 -8.46
N GLY A 161 13.43 19.82 -7.44
CA GLY A 161 13.04 20.33 -6.11
C GLY A 161 12.46 19.30 -5.12
N LEU A 162 11.81 18.23 -5.58
CA LEU A 162 11.19 17.20 -4.73
C LEU A 162 11.38 15.78 -5.29
N ALA A 163 12.59 15.48 -5.79
CA ALA A 163 12.95 14.15 -6.26
C ALA A 163 12.68 13.09 -5.18
N VAL A 164 11.95 12.03 -5.54
CA VAL A 164 11.70 10.86 -4.70
C VAL A 164 12.41 9.67 -5.33
N PRO A 165 13.72 9.47 -5.05
CA PRO A 165 14.40 8.24 -5.45
C PRO A 165 13.73 7.04 -4.78
N TYR A 166 14.06 5.83 -5.23
CA TYR A 166 13.48 4.62 -4.67
C TYR A 166 14.55 3.55 -4.45
N PHE A 167 14.30 2.66 -3.49
CA PHE A 167 15.11 1.50 -3.19
C PHE A 167 14.24 0.25 -3.20
N LEU A 168 14.42 -0.64 -4.18
CA LEU A 168 13.60 -1.85 -4.32
C LEU A 168 12.07 -1.57 -4.23
N GLY A 169 11.63 -0.55 -4.97
CA GLY A 169 10.24 -0.07 -4.96
C GLY A 169 9.89 0.87 -3.79
N LEU A 170 10.63 0.87 -2.68
CA LEU A 170 10.37 1.77 -1.55
C LEU A 170 10.72 3.22 -1.91
N PRO A 171 9.79 4.18 -1.83
CA PRO A 171 10.10 5.58 -2.10
C PRO A 171 10.89 6.20 -0.95
N LEU A 172 12.03 6.78 -1.28
CA LEU A 172 12.92 7.51 -0.38
C LEU A 172 12.55 8.99 -0.43
N PHE A 173 11.58 9.38 0.39
CA PHE A 173 11.06 10.74 0.44
C PHE A 173 12.18 11.79 0.56
N HIS A 174 12.00 12.92 -0.10
CA HIS A 174 12.96 14.03 -0.05
C HIS A 174 13.05 14.58 1.38
N SER A 175 14.24 15.08 1.77
CA SER A 175 14.49 15.59 3.13
C SER A 175 13.56 16.74 3.53
N HIS A 176 13.20 17.65 2.61
CA HIS A 176 12.19 18.69 2.88
C HIS A 176 10.79 18.14 3.18
N GLY A 177 10.49 16.90 2.78
CA GLY A 177 9.27 16.20 3.17
C GLY A 177 9.29 15.75 4.64
N LEU A 178 10.47 15.53 5.22
CA LEU A 178 10.68 15.12 6.62
C LEU A 178 11.06 16.35 7.44
N VAL A 179 10.09 17.18 7.81
CA VAL A 179 10.35 18.37 8.64
C VAL A 179 10.56 17.93 10.09
N THR A 180 11.77 17.49 10.44
CA THR A 180 12.17 17.12 11.81
C THR A 180 12.90 18.26 12.50
N THR A 181 13.00 18.24 13.83
CA THR A 181 13.75 19.23 14.62
C THR A 181 15.28 19.14 14.43
N GLY A 182 15.77 18.25 13.55
CA GLY A 182 17.19 17.99 13.30
C GLY A 182 17.49 17.71 11.82
N VAL A 183 18.68 17.16 11.56
CA VAL A 183 19.08 16.71 10.21
C VAL A 183 18.39 15.39 9.91
N VAL A 184 17.81 15.28 8.72
CA VAL A 184 17.20 14.04 8.21
C VAL A 184 18.31 13.12 7.74
N SER A 185 18.46 11.97 8.39
CA SER A 185 19.41 10.91 7.99
C SER A 185 18.87 10.07 6.83
N GLU A 186 19.75 9.35 6.12
CA GLU A 186 19.29 8.38 5.11
C GLU A 186 18.51 7.24 5.77
N THR A 187 18.88 6.89 7.01
CA THR A 187 18.17 5.96 7.88
C THR A 187 16.74 6.42 8.16
N ASP A 188 16.50 7.71 8.44
CA ASP A 188 15.14 8.25 8.62
C ASP A 188 14.28 8.06 7.36
N ARG A 189 14.87 8.31 6.19
CA ARG A 189 14.18 8.20 4.89
C ARG A 189 13.75 6.76 4.61
N LEU A 190 14.66 5.81 4.80
CA LEU A 190 14.36 4.39 4.59
C LEU A 190 13.43 3.83 5.68
N ALA A 191 13.65 4.17 6.95
CA ALA A 191 12.79 3.75 8.05
C ALA A 191 11.34 4.21 7.85
N ALA A 192 11.13 5.46 7.46
CA ALA A 192 9.82 5.96 7.09
C ALA A 192 9.25 5.12 5.93
N SER A 193 10.02 4.90 4.86
CA SER A 193 9.58 4.15 3.69
C SER A 193 9.19 2.69 3.97
N LEU A 194 9.65 2.09 5.08
CA LEU A 194 9.22 0.75 5.50
C LEU A 194 7.77 0.73 6.01
N GLY A 195 7.14 1.87 6.32
CA GLY A 195 5.86 1.98 7.01
C GLY A 195 4.58 1.67 6.20
N TRP A 196 4.64 0.87 5.14
CA TRP A 196 3.45 0.50 4.36
C TRP A 196 2.48 -0.42 5.15
N ILE A 197 1.20 -0.03 5.24
CA ILE A 197 0.16 -0.78 5.97
C ILE A 197 -1.04 -1.04 5.04
N VAL A 198 -1.76 -2.11 5.31
CA VAL A 198 -3.05 -2.39 4.67
C VAL A 198 -4.14 -1.85 5.59
N CYS A 199 -4.93 -0.89 5.13
CA CYS A 199 -6.02 -0.31 5.91
C CYS A 199 -7.38 -0.78 5.37
N ASP A 200 -8.30 -1.10 6.29
CA ASP A 200 -9.72 -1.25 5.99
C ASP A 200 -10.32 0.16 5.80
N GLY A 201 -10.93 0.41 4.64
CA GLY A 201 -11.44 1.73 4.22
C GLY A 201 -12.49 2.33 5.16
N LYS A 202 -13.08 1.50 6.02
CA LYS A 202 -13.99 1.95 7.08
C LYS A 202 -13.31 2.83 8.15
N SER A 203 -12.01 2.70 8.35
CA SER A 203 -11.27 3.49 9.37
C SER A 203 -10.94 4.91 8.88
N THR A 204 -10.86 5.14 7.58
CA THR A 204 -10.50 6.45 7.01
C THR A 204 -11.69 7.40 6.87
N ALA A 205 -12.92 6.89 6.71
CA ALA A 205 -14.12 7.71 6.53
C ALA A 205 -14.47 8.58 7.75
N ALA A 206 -14.01 8.22 8.95
CA ALA A 206 -14.23 9.01 10.16
C ALA A 206 -13.37 10.29 10.23
N ASN A 207 -12.24 10.35 9.51
CA ASN A 207 -11.27 11.45 9.63
C ASN A 207 -11.22 12.40 8.42
N THR A 208 -11.82 12.06 7.27
CA THR A 208 -11.78 12.87 6.04
C THR A 208 -12.97 13.81 5.81
N ALA A 209 -13.92 13.91 6.76
CA ALA A 209 -15.10 14.76 6.61
C ALA A 209 -14.81 16.28 6.54
N ASN A 210 -13.56 16.73 6.71
CA ASN A 210 -13.24 18.16 6.85
C ASN A 210 -12.54 18.85 5.66
N THR A 211 -12.33 18.21 4.50
CA THR A 211 -11.66 18.91 3.36
C THR A 211 -12.24 18.66 1.97
N ALA A 212 -13.50 18.24 1.84
CA ALA A 212 -14.18 18.23 0.55
C ALA A 212 -15.48 19.05 0.59
N ASN A 213 -15.38 20.33 0.25
CA ASN A 213 -16.54 21.06 -0.28
C ASN A 213 -16.87 20.42 -1.65
N THR A 214 -17.92 19.62 -1.70
CA THR A 214 -19.04 19.66 -2.68
C THR A 214 -19.93 18.42 -2.49
N VAL A 215 -21.15 18.68 -1.99
CA VAL A 215 -22.43 18.02 -2.29
C VAL A 215 -22.40 16.72 -3.10
N ASP A 216 -22.58 15.59 -2.40
CA ASP A 216 -23.77 14.72 -2.49
C ASP A 216 -23.46 13.39 -1.79
N ALA A 217 -23.85 13.28 -0.52
CA ALA A 217 -23.82 12.02 0.23
C ALA A 217 -25.13 11.88 1.01
N ALA A 218 -26.18 11.48 0.31
CA ALA A 218 -27.41 11.00 0.91
C ALA A 218 -27.62 9.54 0.48
N ALA A 219 -27.21 8.59 1.33
CA ALA A 219 -27.83 7.27 1.44
C ALA A 219 -27.26 6.47 2.65
N THR A 220 -27.97 6.60 3.76
CA THR A 220 -28.55 5.50 4.56
C THR A 220 -27.65 4.53 5.35
N THR A 221 -27.92 4.59 6.65
CA THR A 221 -27.52 3.76 7.79
C THR A 221 -28.08 2.32 7.77
N VAL A 222 -27.39 1.45 8.52
CA VAL A 222 -27.79 0.14 9.11
C VAL A 222 -27.50 -1.13 8.28
N ALA A 223 -26.50 -1.89 8.74
CA ALA A 223 -26.56 -3.35 8.84
C ALA A 223 -25.49 -3.87 9.81
N THR A 224 -25.89 -4.11 11.06
CA THR A 224 -25.26 -5.10 11.94
C THR A 224 -25.63 -6.48 11.45
N THR A 225 -24.69 -7.17 10.81
CA THR A 225 -24.74 -8.62 10.61
C THR A 225 -23.40 -9.23 10.96
N LEU A 226 -23.46 -10.24 11.81
CA LEU A 226 -22.36 -11.10 12.25
C LEU A 226 -21.81 -11.85 11.01
N GLU A 227 -20.81 -11.29 10.34
CA GLU A 227 -20.20 -11.92 9.15
C GLU A 227 -19.14 -12.97 9.56
N ALA A 228 -19.16 -14.11 8.88
CA ALA A 228 -18.13 -15.14 8.89
C ALA A 228 -16.72 -14.54 8.68
N PRO A 229 -15.63 -15.18 9.14
CA PRO A 229 -14.28 -14.60 9.04
C PRO A 229 -13.95 -14.28 7.58
N SER A 230 -13.98 -12.99 7.24
CA SER A 230 -13.71 -12.52 5.90
C SER A 230 -12.28 -12.88 5.52
N GLU A 231 -12.07 -13.47 4.35
CA GLU A 231 -10.72 -13.77 3.87
C GLU A 231 -9.84 -12.50 3.90
N PRO A 232 -8.56 -12.63 4.26
CA PRO A 232 -7.68 -11.50 4.46
C PRO A 232 -7.40 -10.74 3.16
N CYS A 233 -7.29 -9.42 3.29
CA CYS A 233 -7.35 -8.49 2.17
C CYS A 233 -6.01 -8.23 1.47
N CYS A 234 -4.92 -8.70 2.06
CA CYS A 234 -3.59 -8.68 1.49
C CYS A 234 -2.91 -10.01 1.76
N SER A 235 -2.15 -10.54 0.80
CA SER A 235 -1.40 -11.78 0.98
C SER A 235 0.00 -11.65 0.37
N ARG A 236 0.98 -12.31 0.98
CA ARG A 236 2.30 -12.49 0.37
C ARG A 236 2.16 -13.48 -0.79
N THR A 237 2.68 -13.13 -1.97
CA THR A 237 2.48 -13.94 -3.18
C THR A 237 3.75 -14.42 -3.84
N THR A 238 4.89 -13.79 -3.56
CA THR A 238 6.16 -14.07 -4.25
C THR A 238 7.32 -14.13 -3.28
N THR A 239 8.25 -15.05 -3.52
CA THR A 239 9.58 -15.08 -2.90
C THR A 239 10.61 -14.24 -3.68
N SER A 240 10.24 -13.75 -4.86
CA SER A 240 11.12 -13.02 -5.79
C SER A 240 11.49 -11.62 -5.30
N PHE A 241 10.77 -11.10 -4.30
CA PHE A 241 11.08 -9.81 -3.67
C PHE A 241 11.15 -9.98 -2.15
N PRO A 242 12.08 -9.27 -1.47
CA PRO A 242 12.19 -9.32 -0.03
C PRO A 242 10.91 -8.90 0.70
N SER A 243 10.59 -9.54 1.83
CA SER A 243 9.30 -9.35 2.52
C SER A 243 9.13 -7.95 3.11
N TRP A 244 10.24 -7.25 3.37
CA TRP A 244 10.26 -5.88 3.87
C TRP A 244 9.84 -4.84 2.82
N THR A 245 9.82 -5.21 1.53
CA THR A 245 9.28 -4.40 0.44
C THR A 245 7.76 -4.59 0.28
N TRP A 246 7.07 -3.58 -0.24
CA TRP A 246 5.67 -3.74 -0.64
C TRP A 246 5.50 -4.59 -1.91
N LEU A 247 6.58 -4.82 -2.67
CA LEU A 247 6.56 -5.62 -3.90
C LEU A 247 6.20 -7.09 -3.64
N ALA A 248 6.54 -7.63 -2.48
CA ALA A 248 6.23 -9.01 -2.11
C ALA A 248 4.72 -9.26 -1.87
N TRP A 249 3.90 -8.20 -1.84
CA TRP A 249 2.52 -8.24 -1.36
C TRP A 249 1.51 -8.09 -2.50
N ARG A 250 0.29 -8.60 -2.31
CA ARG A 250 -0.84 -8.43 -3.24
C ARG A 250 -2.11 -8.07 -2.49
N LEU A 251 -2.82 -7.04 -2.94
CA LEU A 251 -4.18 -6.75 -2.46
C LEU A 251 -5.21 -7.57 -3.22
N ARG A 252 -6.19 -8.11 -2.48
CA ARG A 252 -7.35 -8.80 -3.04
C ARG A 252 -8.52 -7.84 -3.12
N ARG A 253 -9.06 -7.59 -4.31
CA ARG A 253 -10.36 -6.93 -4.47
C ARG A 253 -11.48 -7.89 -4.07
N LYS A 254 -12.37 -7.48 -3.15
CA LYS A 254 -13.62 -8.21 -2.91
C LYS A 254 -14.50 -8.06 -4.16
N LYS A 255 -14.86 -9.19 -4.79
CA LYS A 255 -15.65 -9.23 -6.05
C LYS A 255 -17.12 -8.78 -5.90
N THR A 256 -17.60 -8.54 -4.68
CA THR A 256 -19.05 -8.55 -4.39
C THR A 256 -19.70 -7.18 -4.18
N THR A 257 -19.01 -6.06 -4.37
CA THR A 257 -19.63 -4.73 -4.28
C THR A 257 -19.20 -3.83 -5.44
N PRO A 258 -20.14 -3.21 -6.20
CA PRO A 258 -19.83 -2.25 -7.25
C PRO A 258 -19.39 -0.87 -6.71
N THR A 259 -19.21 -0.73 -5.39
CA THR A 259 -18.62 0.47 -4.79
C THR A 259 -17.09 0.33 -4.74
N PRO A 260 -16.31 1.31 -5.22
CA PRO A 260 -14.84 1.29 -5.22
C PRO A 260 -14.19 1.34 -3.83
N ASP A 261 -14.97 1.25 -2.75
CA ASP A 261 -14.50 1.44 -1.38
C ASP A 261 -14.42 0.11 -0.64
N ASN A 262 -13.22 -0.21 -0.15
CA ASN A 262 -12.98 -0.67 1.23
C ASN A 262 -11.56 -1.19 1.49
N LEU A 263 -10.67 -1.20 0.49
CA LEU A 263 -9.27 -1.55 0.72
C LEU A 263 -8.35 -0.50 0.15
N CYS A 264 -7.65 0.19 1.06
CA CYS A 264 -6.64 1.17 0.68
C CYS A 264 -5.28 0.67 1.19
N PHE A 265 -4.34 0.44 0.28
CA PHE A 265 -2.94 0.17 0.62
C PHE A 265 -2.28 1.46 1.09
N THR A 266 -2.56 1.84 2.32
CA THR A 266 -2.22 3.16 2.82
C THR A 266 -0.84 3.12 3.44
N PHE A 267 0.08 3.92 2.93
CA PHE A 267 1.31 4.23 3.67
C PHE A 267 0.93 4.83 5.02
N ASN A 268 1.25 4.11 6.11
CA ASN A 268 1.04 4.60 7.47
C ASN A 268 2.18 5.55 7.81
N LEU A 269 1.99 6.79 7.38
CA LEU A 269 2.46 7.92 8.12
C LEU A 269 1.69 7.98 9.43
N VAL A 270 2.24 7.35 10.47
CA VAL A 270 2.34 7.94 11.81
C VAL A 270 1.36 9.12 12.01
N GLY A 271 0.06 8.81 12.09
CA GLY A 271 -1.04 9.77 12.17
C GLY A 271 -1.16 10.78 11.01
N ASP A 272 -2.15 10.53 10.16
CA ASP A 272 -2.88 11.48 9.29
C ASP A 272 -2.16 12.23 8.14
N THR A 273 -2.72 11.97 6.94
CA THR A 273 -3.15 12.87 5.85
C THR A 273 -2.45 14.21 5.57
N SER A 274 -1.18 14.40 5.93
CA SER A 274 -0.38 15.53 5.44
C SER A 274 0.52 15.11 4.26
N PRO A 275 0.65 15.93 3.20
CA PRO A 275 1.64 15.71 2.15
C PRO A 275 3.10 15.89 2.65
N VAL A 276 3.31 16.16 3.95
CA VAL A 276 4.61 16.35 4.59
C VAL A 276 4.74 15.37 5.76
N LEU A 277 5.80 14.57 5.77
CA LEU A 277 6.22 13.65 6.84
C LEU A 277 6.77 14.42 8.07
N HIS A 278 6.12 15.51 8.47
CA HIS A 278 6.61 16.40 9.51
C HIS A 278 6.87 15.64 10.81
N GLY A 279 8.04 15.75 11.41
CA GLY A 279 8.37 15.12 12.69
C GLY A 279 8.48 13.58 12.66
N VAL A 280 8.45 12.94 11.48
CA VAL A 280 8.70 11.50 11.34
C VAL A 280 10.20 11.24 11.31
N SER A 281 10.66 10.27 12.09
CA SER A 281 12.06 9.82 12.16
C SER A 281 12.13 8.31 12.38
N ALA A 282 13.30 7.74 12.15
CA ALA A 282 13.63 6.38 12.54
C ALA A 282 13.52 6.20 14.07
N ALA A 283 13.42 4.95 14.53
CA ALA A 283 13.51 4.67 15.96
C ALA A 283 14.84 5.22 16.54
N PRO A 284 14.86 5.72 17.79
CA PRO A 284 16.08 6.23 18.39
C PRO A 284 17.21 5.21 18.34
N ARG A 285 18.41 5.61 17.91
CA ARG A 285 19.59 4.73 17.75
C ARG A 285 19.38 3.56 16.78
N MET A 286 18.50 3.71 15.80
CA MET A 286 18.29 2.71 14.75
C MET A 286 19.45 2.74 13.75
N GLU A 287 19.91 1.56 13.34
CA GLU A 287 20.85 1.40 12.23
C GLU A 287 20.26 0.45 11.19
N ILE A 288 20.48 0.77 9.92
CA ILE A 288 20.05 -0.05 8.79
C ILE A 288 21.27 -0.46 7.97
N SER A 289 21.33 -1.73 7.56
CA SER A 289 22.34 -2.22 6.63
C SER A 289 21.73 -3.17 5.62
N VAL A 290 22.31 -3.22 4.42
CA VAL A 290 21.85 -4.06 3.32
C VAL A 290 22.80 -5.24 3.16
N GLY A 291 22.23 -6.44 3.21
CA GLY A 291 22.95 -7.71 2.98
C GLY A 291 22.74 -8.24 1.57
N PHE A 292 23.78 -8.83 1.01
CA PHE A 292 23.78 -9.39 -0.35
C PHE A 292 23.93 -10.92 -0.33
N THR A 293 23.44 -11.59 -1.39
CA THR A 293 23.45 -13.07 -1.53
C THR A 293 24.82 -13.71 -1.51
N ASP A 294 25.90 -12.93 -1.69
CA ASP A 294 27.28 -13.41 -1.58
C ASP A 294 27.74 -13.62 -0.11
N ASP A 295 26.78 -13.65 0.84
CA ASP A 295 26.83 -13.96 2.28
C ASP A 295 27.86 -13.21 3.16
N ALA A 296 28.82 -12.47 2.59
CA ALA A 296 29.89 -11.81 3.34
C ALA A 296 29.82 -10.28 3.32
N THR A 297 29.03 -9.68 2.42
CA THR A 297 28.99 -8.22 2.28
C THR A 297 27.73 -7.67 2.94
N VAL A 298 27.91 -6.91 4.02
CA VAL A 298 26.86 -6.12 4.67
C VAL A 298 27.32 -4.67 4.64
N LEU A 299 26.53 -3.80 4.01
CA LEU A 299 26.86 -2.39 3.81
C LEU A 299 25.92 -1.50 4.62
N SER A 300 26.46 -0.47 5.27
CA SER A 300 25.69 0.50 6.03
C SER A 300 24.84 1.35 5.09
N TRP A 301 23.54 1.45 5.36
CA TRP A 301 22.65 2.30 4.57
C TRP A 301 23.04 3.78 4.65
N GLU A 302 23.50 4.22 5.82
CA GLU A 302 23.84 5.62 6.08
C GLU A 302 25.16 6.04 5.40
N ILE A 303 26.12 5.11 5.27
CA ILE A 303 27.50 5.42 4.87
C ILE A 303 27.81 4.92 3.46
N ASP A 304 27.34 3.74 3.09
CA ASP A 304 27.78 3.02 1.89
C ASP A 304 26.80 3.15 0.70
N GLY A 305 26.04 4.25 0.63
CA GLY A 305 24.97 4.45 -0.35
C GLY A 305 25.40 4.26 -1.82
N ASP A 306 26.59 4.75 -2.19
CA ASP A 306 27.15 4.60 -3.53
C ASP A 306 27.51 3.13 -3.85
N ALA A 307 28.08 2.43 -2.86
CA ALA A 307 28.44 1.02 -3.00
C ALA A 307 27.20 0.12 -3.10
N ILE A 308 26.16 0.43 -2.34
CA ILE A 308 24.85 -0.25 -2.43
C ILE A 308 24.23 -0.01 -3.82
N SER A 309 24.27 1.23 -4.31
CA SER A 309 23.70 1.61 -5.62
C SER A 309 24.43 0.97 -6.81
N GLY A 310 25.73 0.67 -6.65
CA GLY A 310 26.54 -0.01 -7.67
C GLY A 310 26.31 -1.52 -7.76
N LYS A 311 25.63 -2.13 -6.77
CA LYS A 311 25.34 -3.57 -6.76
C LYS A 311 24.05 -3.89 -7.53
N PRO A 312 23.96 -5.06 -8.19
CA PRO A 312 22.72 -5.47 -8.85
C PRO A 312 21.61 -5.67 -7.83
N THR A 313 20.42 -5.21 -8.17
CA THR A 313 19.23 -5.27 -7.29
C THR A 313 18.84 -6.70 -6.92
N GLU A 314 19.07 -7.65 -7.83
CA GLU A 314 18.82 -9.09 -7.62
C GLU A 314 19.74 -9.74 -6.59
N ALA A 315 20.90 -9.13 -6.31
CA ALA A 315 21.83 -9.64 -5.29
C ALA A 315 21.44 -9.22 -3.87
N ILE A 316 20.45 -8.34 -3.69
CA ILE A 316 20.02 -7.89 -2.35
C ILE A 316 19.23 -9.01 -1.70
N SER A 317 19.73 -9.56 -0.59
CA SER A 317 19.13 -10.71 0.08
C SER A 317 18.33 -10.36 1.32
N PHE A 318 18.80 -9.41 2.14
CA PHE A 318 18.15 -9.08 3.41
C PHE A 318 18.46 -7.65 3.84
N LEU A 319 17.66 -7.18 4.79
CA LEU A 319 17.84 -5.90 5.46
C LEU A 319 18.12 -6.16 6.94
N ARG A 320 19.29 -5.73 7.40
CA ARG A 320 19.72 -5.83 8.79
C ARG A 320 19.30 -4.58 9.54
N LEU A 321 18.50 -4.76 10.58
CA LEU A 321 17.97 -3.71 11.44
C LEU A 321 18.53 -3.86 12.84
N GLU A 322 19.24 -2.85 13.35
CA GLU A 322 19.44 -2.71 14.79
C GLU A 322 18.41 -1.71 15.32
N THR A 323 17.40 -2.20 16.04
CA THR A 323 16.31 -1.34 16.56
C THR A 323 15.61 -1.98 17.77
N TYR A 324 14.69 -1.24 18.38
CA TYR A 324 13.86 -1.71 19.48
C TYR A 324 12.81 -2.71 18.99
N CYS A 325 12.73 -3.85 19.67
CA CYS A 325 11.76 -4.89 19.37
C CYS A 325 11.06 -5.41 20.63
N PHE A 326 9.89 -6.01 20.44
CA PHE A 326 9.15 -6.70 21.50
C PHE A 326 8.55 -8.02 20.97
N GLY A 327 8.46 -9.02 21.85
CA GLY A 327 7.89 -10.32 21.52
C GLY A 327 6.36 -10.29 21.55
N LEU A 328 5.75 -10.97 20.59
CA LEU A 328 4.32 -11.19 20.47
C LEU A 328 4.08 -12.69 20.30
N THR A 329 2.95 -13.21 20.78
CA THR A 329 2.51 -14.57 20.46
C THR A 329 1.10 -14.51 19.92
N ALA A 330 0.92 -14.97 18.68
CA ALA A 330 -0.39 -15.11 18.08
C ALA A 330 -0.92 -16.54 18.26
N PHE A 331 -2.24 -16.65 18.38
CA PHE A 331 -2.95 -17.92 18.52
C PHE A 331 -3.81 -18.13 17.28
N VAL A 332 -3.60 -19.28 16.61
CA VAL A 332 -4.34 -19.63 15.39
C VAL A 332 -5.80 -20.01 15.71
N ASP A 333 -6.04 -20.63 16.86
CA ASP A 333 -7.38 -20.96 17.38
C ASP A 333 -7.79 -20.05 18.55
N THR A 334 -8.98 -19.45 18.44
CA THR A 334 -9.47 -18.37 19.32
C THR A 334 -10.01 -18.83 20.69
N THR A 335 -9.79 -20.08 21.10
CA THR A 335 -10.46 -20.67 22.27
C THR A 335 -9.68 -20.61 23.58
N CYS A 336 -8.41 -20.16 23.58
CA CYS A 336 -7.58 -20.11 24.80
C CYS A 336 -7.12 -18.69 25.18
N PRO A 337 -7.16 -18.31 26.47
CA PRO A 337 -6.55 -17.08 26.96
C PRO A 337 -5.01 -17.23 27.04
N PRO A 338 -4.24 -16.17 26.74
CA PRO A 338 -2.79 -16.26 26.64
C PRO A 338 -2.09 -16.35 28.02
N THR A 339 -0.95 -17.06 28.08
CA THR A 339 0.07 -17.04 29.16
C THR A 339 1.09 -15.91 28.90
N ALA A 340 1.88 -15.48 29.91
CA ALA A 340 2.94 -14.43 29.94
C ALA A 340 3.16 -13.48 28.72
N ALA A 341 3.35 -13.97 27.48
CA ALA A 341 3.25 -13.19 26.23
C ALA A 341 1.88 -12.49 26.01
N ALA A 342 0.87 -12.92 26.78
CA ALA A 342 -0.40 -12.28 27.06
C ALA A 342 -0.29 -10.79 27.40
N ALA A 343 0.76 -10.39 28.12
CA ALA A 343 0.91 -9.03 28.57
C ALA A 343 1.04 -8.07 27.38
N VAL A 344 1.88 -8.39 26.40
CA VAL A 344 2.04 -7.57 25.19
C VAL A 344 0.81 -7.68 24.28
N TRP A 345 0.29 -8.89 24.08
CA TRP A 345 -0.94 -9.08 23.31
C TRP A 345 -2.09 -8.24 23.89
N SER A 346 -2.16 -8.12 25.22
CA SER A 346 -3.14 -7.30 25.93
C SER A 346 -2.93 -5.78 25.77
N CYS A 347 -1.73 -5.33 25.40
CA CYS A 347 -1.41 -3.93 25.09
C CYS A 347 -1.85 -3.52 23.68
N LEU A 348 -2.03 -4.48 22.76
CA LEU A 348 -2.61 -4.20 21.45
C LEU A 348 -4.13 -4.00 21.58
N GLY A 349 -4.68 -3.02 20.87
CA GLY A 349 -6.11 -2.82 20.79
C GLY A 349 -6.86 -3.90 20.01
N THR A 350 -8.19 -3.95 20.18
CA THR A 350 -9.04 -4.96 19.53
C THR A 350 -8.85 -4.98 18.01
N HIS A 351 -8.74 -3.81 17.37
CA HIS A 351 -8.45 -3.68 15.94
C HIS A 351 -7.07 -4.24 15.57
N ASN A 352 -6.02 -3.81 16.25
CA ASN A 352 -4.65 -4.25 15.98
C ASN A 352 -4.46 -5.76 16.21
N ARG A 353 -5.12 -6.35 17.21
CA ARG A 353 -5.10 -7.81 17.42
C ARG A 353 -5.73 -8.56 16.24
N ARG A 354 -6.86 -8.07 15.70
CA ARG A 354 -7.50 -8.66 14.52
C ARG A 354 -6.58 -8.56 13.30
N LEU A 355 -5.95 -7.40 13.08
CA LEU A 355 -4.96 -7.24 12.00
C LEU A 355 -3.80 -8.24 12.12
N VAL A 356 -3.25 -8.42 13.32
CA VAL A 356 -2.17 -9.41 13.54
C VAL A 356 -2.67 -10.83 13.27
N GLN A 357 -3.87 -11.19 13.72
CA GLN A 357 -4.45 -12.51 13.43
C GLN A 357 -4.64 -12.74 11.93
N ASP A 358 -5.09 -11.72 11.19
CA ASP A 358 -5.25 -11.82 9.75
C ASP A 358 -3.90 -11.93 9.03
N MET A 359 -2.88 -11.18 9.48
CA MET A 359 -1.49 -11.33 8.99
C MET A 359 -1.01 -12.77 9.18
N VAL A 360 -1.23 -13.39 10.35
CA VAL A 360 -0.84 -14.79 10.61
C VAL A 360 -1.60 -15.75 9.72
N ARG A 361 -2.92 -15.61 9.59
CA ARG A 361 -3.75 -16.47 8.72
C ARG A 361 -3.35 -16.39 7.26
N THR A 362 -2.90 -15.22 6.76
CA THR A 362 -2.39 -15.09 5.39
C THR A 362 -1.05 -15.75 5.16
N ALA A 363 -0.23 -15.82 6.20
CA ALA A 363 1.12 -16.32 6.13
C ALA A 363 1.19 -17.85 6.22
N LEU A 364 0.22 -18.48 6.88
CA LEU A 364 0.15 -19.93 7.03
C LEU A 364 -0.32 -20.61 5.73
N PRO A 365 0.35 -21.69 5.27
CA PRO A 365 -0.12 -22.51 4.16
C PRO A 365 -1.53 -23.04 4.41
N ARG A 366 -2.40 -23.01 3.39
CA ARG A 366 -3.81 -23.47 3.48
C ARG A 366 -3.97 -24.90 4.00
N ALA A 367 -2.92 -25.73 3.91
CA ALA A 367 -2.87 -27.09 4.45
C ALA A 367 -2.87 -27.13 6.00
N GLU A 368 -2.24 -26.16 6.67
CA GLU A 368 -2.16 -26.06 8.14
C GLU A 368 -3.40 -25.41 8.76
N LEU A 369 -4.23 -24.76 7.94
CA LEU A 369 -5.51 -24.14 8.33
C LEU A 369 -6.70 -25.10 8.23
N SER A 370 -6.49 -26.37 7.86
CA SER A 370 -7.55 -27.37 7.87
C SER A 370 -7.81 -27.78 9.33
N PRO A 371 -9.07 -27.79 9.81
CA PRO A 371 -9.36 -28.44 11.08
C PRO A 371 -8.86 -29.89 11.00
N PRO A 372 -8.32 -30.48 12.09
CA PRO A 372 -7.91 -31.87 12.07
C PRO A 372 -9.10 -32.68 11.54
N VAL A 373 -8.89 -33.36 10.41
CA VAL A 373 -9.85 -34.34 9.91
C VAL A 373 -10.18 -35.21 11.11
N LEU A 374 -11.47 -35.32 11.43
CA LEU A 374 -11.97 -36.31 12.37
C LEU A 374 -11.47 -37.67 11.89
N ALA A 375 -10.32 -38.10 12.41
CA ALA A 375 -9.79 -39.42 12.19
C ALA A 375 -10.75 -40.35 12.93
N ALA A 376 -11.72 -40.89 12.19
CA ALA A 376 -12.78 -41.75 12.71
C ALA A 376 -12.28 -43.12 13.24
N ASP A 377 -10.97 -43.27 13.49
CA ASP A 377 -10.33 -44.53 13.91
C ASP A 377 -9.27 -44.34 15.01
N ARG A 378 -9.37 -43.30 15.86
CA ARG A 378 -8.45 -43.15 17.02
C ARG A 378 -9.05 -43.79 18.30
N PRO A 379 -8.31 -44.68 19.01
CA PRO A 379 -8.80 -45.36 20.21
C PRO A 379 -9.09 -44.38 21.38
N PRO A 380 -10.03 -44.73 22.29
CA PRO A 380 -10.69 -43.76 23.17
C PRO A 380 -9.90 -43.26 24.41
N ASP A 381 -8.62 -43.60 24.58
CA ASP A 381 -7.89 -43.31 25.84
C ASP A 381 -6.63 -42.41 25.71
N GLU A 382 -6.44 -41.69 24.60
CA GLU A 382 -5.41 -40.63 24.53
C GLU A 382 -6.07 -39.24 24.52
N PRO A 383 -5.66 -38.29 25.39
CA PRO A 383 -6.14 -36.92 25.32
C PRO A 383 -5.79 -36.37 23.94
N ALA A 384 -6.78 -35.83 23.22
CA ALA A 384 -6.54 -35.12 21.98
C ALA A 384 -5.61 -33.93 22.27
N GLU A 385 -4.31 -34.07 21.99
CA GLU A 385 -3.41 -32.93 21.88
C GLU A 385 -3.86 -32.12 20.68
N LEU A 386 -4.83 -31.22 20.92
CA LEU A 386 -5.11 -30.09 20.07
C LEU A 386 -3.86 -29.22 20.15
N ALA A 387 -2.88 -29.48 19.28
CA ALA A 387 -1.62 -28.76 19.27
C ALA A 387 -1.94 -27.26 19.22
N LYS A 388 -1.66 -26.56 20.32
CA LYS A 388 -1.78 -25.11 20.40
C LYS A 388 -0.71 -24.55 19.46
N HIS A 389 -1.12 -24.11 18.27
CA HIS A 389 -0.21 -23.46 17.33
C HIS A 389 0.01 -22.02 17.83
N GLU A 390 0.87 -21.89 18.85
CA GLU A 390 1.42 -20.61 19.27
C GLU A 390 2.49 -20.21 18.26
N MET A 391 2.28 -19.08 17.60
CA MET A 391 3.28 -18.56 16.65
C MET A 391 4.02 -17.39 17.30
N PRO A 392 5.34 -17.52 17.56
CA PRO A 392 6.14 -16.42 18.04
C PRO A 392 6.29 -15.38 16.92
N LEU A 393 6.00 -14.14 17.29
CA LEU A 393 6.07 -12.95 16.44
C LEU A 393 7.01 -11.93 17.08
N LEU A 394 7.54 -11.05 16.24
CA LEU A 394 8.39 -9.95 16.65
C LEU A 394 7.80 -8.63 16.15
N GLY A 395 7.50 -7.72 17.07
CA GLY A 395 7.22 -6.33 16.76
C GLY A 395 8.53 -5.55 16.64
N VAL A 396 8.82 -4.99 15.46
CA VAL A 396 10.05 -4.24 15.16
C VAL A 396 9.70 -2.77 14.95
N LEU A 397 10.16 -1.89 15.83
CA LEU A 397 9.93 -0.44 15.71
C LEU A 397 10.81 0.12 14.58
N VAL A 398 10.20 0.76 13.59
CA VAL A 398 10.95 1.32 12.45
C VAL A 398 10.90 2.83 12.40
N SER A 399 9.71 3.44 12.45
CA SER A 399 9.54 4.89 12.33
C SER A 399 8.50 5.40 13.30
N GLY A 400 8.59 6.67 13.67
CA GLY A 400 7.65 7.30 14.59
C GLY A 400 7.78 8.81 14.63
N ARG A 401 6.85 9.42 15.37
CA ARG A 401 6.74 10.87 15.58
C ARG A 401 6.62 11.11 17.07
N ASN A 402 7.25 12.18 17.55
CA ASN A 402 7.22 12.59 18.95
C ASN A 402 7.71 11.49 19.92
N TRP A 403 8.81 10.80 19.60
CA TRP A 403 9.35 9.69 20.39
C TRP A 403 9.51 9.98 21.89
N LYS A 404 9.84 11.21 22.28
CA LYS A 404 10.02 11.61 23.68
C LYS A 404 8.72 12.01 24.39
N GLY A 405 7.59 12.01 23.69
CA GLY A 405 6.34 12.58 24.16
C GLY A 405 6.35 14.11 24.21
N GLY A 406 5.30 14.69 24.78
CA GLY A 406 5.09 16.13 24.93
C GLY A 406 3.60 16.49 24.82
N ASP A 407 3.31 17.64 24.21
CA ASP A 407 1.93 18.13 24.00
C ASP A 407 1.13 17.28 22.99
N SER A 408 1.82 16.44 22.21
CA SER A 408 1.22 15.55 21.20
C SER A 408 1.63 14.11 21.46
N PRO A 409 0.73 13.13 21.22
CA PRO A 409 1.02 11.73 21.46
C PRO A 409 2.15 11.22 20.57
N CYS A 410 2.91 10.27 21.10
CA CYS A 410 3.91 9.52 20.33
C CYS A 410 3.19 8.51 19.44
N GLN A 411 3.50 8.55 18.15
CA GLN A 411 2.93 7.64 17.17
C GLN A 411 4.06 6.81 16.57
N VAL A 412 3.84 5.51 16.43
CA VAL A 412 4.88 4.53 16.10
C VAL A 412 4.38 3.56 15.05
N THR A 413 5.19 3.34 14.02
CA THR A 413 5.01 2.27 13.05
C THR A 413 5.84 1.07 13.45
N VAL A 414 5.18 -0.07 13.60
CA VAL A 414 5.79 -1.33 14.01
C VAL A 414 5.61 -2.36 12.90
N LEU A 415 6.71 -2.94 12.41
CA LEU A 415 6.63 -4.11 11.54
C LEU A 415 6.30 -5.34 12.37
N ILE A 416 5.38 -6.17 11.88
CA ILE A 416 5.07 -7.46 12.48
C ILE A 416 5.77 -8.52 11.68
N CYS A 417 6.73 -9.19 12.32
CA CYS A 417 7.57 -10.20 11.71
C CYS A 417 7.28 -11.57 12.33
N GLY A 418 7.32 -12.61 11.52
CA GLY A 418 7.18 -14.00 11.94
C GLY A 418 8.22 -14.88 11.27
N HIS A 419 8.39 -16.09 11.79
CA HIS A 419 9.17 -17.10 11.10
C HIS A 419 8.35 -17.71 9.96
N SER A 420 8.94 -17.68 8.78
CA SER A 420 8.44 -18.32 7.57
C SER A 420 8.54 -19.86 7.70
N THR A 421 7.44 -20.61 7.56
CA THR A 421 7.51 -22.10 7.50
C THR A 421 8.18 -22.61 6.22
N TRP A 422 8.18 -21.79 5.16
CA TRP A 422 8.78 -22.02 3.84
C TRP A 422 10.21 -21.47 3.62
N GLU A 423 10.81 -20.74 4.58
CA GLU A 423 12.14 -20.10 4.40
C GLU A 423 13.07 -20.35 5.59
N ASP A 424 13.15 -21.63 6.02
CA ASP A 424 14.17 -22.12 6.95
C ASP A 424 14.34 -21.30 8.25
N GLY A 425 13.24 -20.80 8.80
CA GLY A 425 13.27 -20.04 10.06
C GLY A 425 13.84 -18.63 9.94
N ARG A 426 13.89 -18.03 8.75
CA ARG A 426 14.22 -16.60 8.57
C ARG A 426 13.07 -15.69 9.02
N TRP A 427 13.41 -14.48 9.49
CA TRP A 427 12.40 -13.48 9.83
C TRP A 427 11.87 -12.82 8.56
N VAL A 428 10.55 -12.89 8.39
CA VAL A 428 9.83 -12.19 7.33
C VAL A 428 8.83 -11.23 7.91
N ARG A 429 8.65 -10.11 7.23
CA ARG A 429 7.58 -9.16 7.52
C ARG A 429 6.25 -9.74 7.03
N LEU A 430 5.32 -9.90 7.96
CA LEU A 430 3.93 -10.30 7.68
C LEU A 430 3.03 -9.08 7.45
N GLY A 431 3.36 -7.96 8.09
CA GLY A 431 2.57 -6.74 8.02
C GLY A 431 3.20 -5.61 8.80
N ALA A 432 2.42 -4.57 9.08
CA ALA A 432 2.81 -3.50 9.98
C ALA A 432 1.58 -2.92 10.69
N LEU A 433 1.79 -2.31 11.85
CA LEU A 433 0.77 -1.69 12.70
C LEU A 433 1.13 -0.24 13.01
N ALA A 434 0.08 0.56 13.24
CA ALA A 434 0.18 1.86 13.89
C ALA A 434 -0.10 1.68 15.39
N LEU A 435 0.82 2.14 16.24
CA LEU A 435 0.62 2.24 17.68
C LEU A 435 0.70 3.70 18.12
N GLU A 436 -0.07 4.04 19.15
CA GLU A 436 0.01 5.32 19.83
C GLU A 436 0.42 5.09 21.28
N CYS A 437 1.38 5.87 21.77
CA CYS A 437 1.87 5.81 23.14
C CYS A 437 2.18 7.23 23.66
N GLU A 438 2.49 7.36 24.94
CA GLU A 438 2.88 8.65 25.52
C GLU A 438 4.31 9.02 25.13
N ALA A 439 5.25 8.07 25.28
CA ALA A 439 6.66 8.24 24.95
C ALA A 439 7.37 6.89 24.83
N LEU A 440 8.50 6.86 24.13
CA LEU A 440 9.50 5.80 24.18
C LEU A 440 10.64 6.24 25.10
N CYS A 441 10.73 5.62 26.27
CA CYS A 441 11.82 5.84 27.22
C CYS A 441 12.94 4.82 26.97
N VAL A 442 14.11 5.30 26.56
CA VAL A 442 15.29 4.47 26.27
C VAL A 442 16.24 4.46 27.46
N GLU A 443 16.68 3.28 27.88
CA GLU A 443 17.70 3.10 28.92
C GLU A 443 19.10 2.89 28.31
N SER A 444 20.14 3.11 29.13
CA SER A 444 21.54 3.02 28.67
C SER A 444 21.98 1.62 28.26
N GLY A 445 21.27 0.56 28.70
CA GLY A 445 21.61 -0.84 28.48
C GLY A 445 20.95 -1.51 27.26
N GLY A 446 20.30 -0.74 26.37
CA GLY A 446 19.59 -1.29 25.21
C GLY A 446 18.16 -1.76 25.52
N ASP A 447 17.77 -1.82 26.78
CA ASP A 447 16.37 -1.94 27.19
C ASP A 447 15.65 -0.57 27.09
N GLY A 448 14.33 -0.61 26.97
CA GLY A 448 13.47 0.57 26.92
C GLY A 448 12.02 0.21 27.20
N VAL A 449 11.19 1.23 27.36
CA VAL A 449 9.75 1.06 27.63
C VAL A 449 8.97 2.05 26.78
N MET A 450 8.01 1.54 25.99
CA MET A 450 6.95 2.36 25.40
C MET A 450 5.90 2.60 26.48
N ARG A 451 5.82 3.83 26.99
CA ARG A 451 4.91 4.20 28.07
C ARG A 451 3.51 4.51 27.55
N GLY A 452 2.50 4.05 28.28
CA GLY A 452 1.12 4.41 28.02
C GLY A 452 0.62 4.06 26.62
N VAL A 453 0.90 2.86 26.13
CA VAL A 453 0.40 2.37 24.84
C VAL A 453 -1.13 2.34 24.87
N LYS A 454 -1.76 3.05 23.94
CA LYS A 454 -3.22 3.12 23.82
C LYS A 454 -3.76 1.86 23.15
N THR A 455 -4.76 1.26 23.77
CA THR A 455 -5.41 0.04 23.27
C THR A 455 -6.64 0.33 22.40
N GLY A 456 -6.96 1.59 22.10
CA GLY A 456 -8.11 1.96 21.24
C GLY A 456 -9.52 1.67 21.80
N ASP A 457 -9.63 0.84 22.86
CA ASP A 457 -10.85 0.64 23.62
C ASP A 457 -10.95 1.77 24.68
N GLU A 458 -11.97 2.63 24.61
CA GLU A 458 -12.15 3.84 25.46
C GLU A 458 -12.12 3.55 26.97
N GLU A 459 -12.38 2.31 27.39
CA GLU A 459 -12.48 1.90 28.80
C GLU A 459 -11.18 1.33 29.40
N ARG A 460 -10.12 1.11 28.61
CA ARG A 460 -8.95 0.36 29.08
C ARG A 460 -7.78 1.29 29.41
N THR A 461 -7.23 1.11 30.62
CA THR A 461 -6.07 1.88 31.06
C THR A 461 -4.86 1.66 30.14
N PRO A 462 -4.14 2.73 29.76
CA PRO A 462 -2.95 2.61 28.93
C PRO A 462 -1.89 1.76 29.65
N ARG A 463 -1.13 0.98 28.87
CA ARG A 463 -0.17 -0.01 29.42
C ARG A 463 1.24 0.24 28.92
N ASP A 464 2.20 -0.02 29.79
CA ASP A 464 3.62 0.05 29.45
C ASP A 464 4.07 -1.22 28.76
N LEU A 465 4.78 -1.06 27.65
CA LEU A 465 5.30 -2.16 26.83
C LEU A 465 6.83 -2.15 26.86
N PRO A 466 7.47 -3.16 27.48
CA PRO A 466 8.92 -3.29 27.45
C PRO A 466 9.41 -3.61 26.04
N VAL A 467 10.47 -2.93 25.62
CA VAL A 467 11.14 -3.11 24.33
C VAL A 467 12.64 -3.30 24.57
N ARG A 468 13.29 -4.07 23.71
CA ARG A 468 14.75 -4.29 23.77
C ARG A 468 15.36 -4.07 22.41
N ARG A 469 16.50 -3.37 22.37
CA ARG A 469 17.28 -3.21 21.16
C ARG A 469 17.92 -4.53 20.75
N ARG A 470 17.68 -4.95 19.51
CA ARG A 470 18.17 -6.20 18.94
C ARG A 470 18.55 -5.99 17.49
N GLU A 471 19.44 -6.85 17.01
CA GLU A 471 19.71 -7.01 15.59
C GLU A 471 18.72 -8.01 14.98
N VAL A 472 18.09 -7.62 13.87
CA VAL A 472 17.06 -8.40 13.17
C VAL A 472 17.39 -8.41 11.68
N TYR A 473 17.36 -9.59 11.09
CA TYR A 473 17.63 -9.81 9.66
C TYR A 473 16.31 -10.10 8.94
N LEU A 474 15.79 -9.12 8.20
CA LEU A 474 14.54 -9.27 7.45
C LEU A 474 14.84 -9.71 6.02
N TYR A 475 14.29 -10.86 5.64
CA TYR A 475 14.46 -11.45 4.31
C TYR A 475 13.28 -11.13 3.39
#